data_AF-A0A6L6F2D8-F1
#
_entry.id   AF-A0A6L6F2D8-F1
#
_cell.length_a   1.000
_cell.length_b   1.000
_cell.length_c   1.000
_cell.angle_alpha   90.00
_cell.angle_beta   90.00
_cell.angle_gamma   90.00
#
_symmetry.space_group_name_H-M   'P 1'
#
loop_
_entity.id
_entity.type
_entity.pdbx_description
1 polymer ?
#
loop_
_entity_poly.entity_id
_entity_poly.type
_entity_poly.pdbx_seq_one_letter_code
_entity_poly.pdbx_strand_id
1 'polypeptide(L)' 'MSNLSGLLPIVIVIVAFYFLFIKPNKARRKLLTDMQGSLVPGVRVMTTSGIFGVVTTVTEEIVTVE' A
#
# COMPACT_ATOMS: atom_id res chain seq x y z
N MET A 1 -19.71 39.62 15.59
CA MET A 1 -19.67 38.17 15.92
C MET A 1 -20.06 37.35 14.68
N SER A 2 -19.29 37.45 13.60
CA SER A 2 -19.66 36.89 12.28
C SER A 2 -18.48 36.27 11.53
N ASN A 3 -17.36 36.02 12.21
CA ASN A 3 -16.13 35.52 11.58
C ASN A 3 -15.90 34.01 11.80
N LEU A 4 -16.67 33.37 12.69
CA LEU A 4 -16.56 31.93 12.97
C LEU A 4 -17.32 31.08 11.94
N SER A 5 -18.40 31.61 11.37
CA SER A 5 -19.19 30.94 10.32
C SER A 5 -18.44 30.84 8.99
N GLY A 6 -17.54 31.77 8.66
CA GLY A 6 -16.72 31.73 7.45
C GLY A 6 -15.54 30.73 7.52
N LEU A 7 -15.09 30.39 8.73
CA LEU A 7 -13.99 29.43 8.93
C LEU A 7 -14.48 27.97 8.92
N LEU A 8 -15.76 27.75 9.24
CA LEU A 8 -16.40 26.44 9.25
C LEU A 8 -16.27 25.64 7.94
N PRO A 9 -16.54 26.21 6.73
CA PRO A 9 -16.35 25.48 5.48
C PRO A 9 -14.88 25.10 5.22
N ILE A 10 -13.92 25.92 5.64
CA ILE A 10 -12.48 25.64 5.46
C ILE A 10 -12.07 24.43 6.32
N VAL A 11 -12.52 24.39 7.57
CA VAL A 11 -12.23 23.26 8.48
C VAL A 11 -12.84 21.96 7.95
N ILE A 12 -14.07 22.02 7.42
CA ILE A 12 -14.73 20.84 6.81
C ILE A 12 -13.92 20.30 5.63
N VAL A 13 -13.45 21.18 4.74
CA VAL A 13 -12.65 20.79 3.57
C VAL A 13 -11.32 20.14 4.00
N ILE A 14 -10.63 20.72 5.00
CA ILE A 14 -9.38 20.15 5.53
C ILE A 14 -9.61 18.75 6.12
N VAL A 15 -10.67 18.56 6.91
CA VAL A 15 -11.01 17.26 7.50
C VAL A 15 -11.39 16.25 6.41
N ALA A 16 -12.16 16.66 5.41
CA ALA A 16 -12.53 15.81 4.28
C ALA A 16 -11.31 15.36 3.48
N PHE A 17 -10.39 16.27 3.14
CA PHE A 17 -9.15 15.92 2.44
C PHE A 17 -8.21 15.07 3.31
N TYR A 18 -8.10 15.34 4.61
CA TYR A 18 -7.31 14.50 5.52
C TYR A 18 -7.83 13.06 5.54
N PHE A 19 -9.14 12.87 5.65
CA PHE A 19 -9.76 11.54 5.65
C PHE A 19 -9.63 10.85 4.29
N LEU A 20 -9.78 11.62 3.20
CA LEU A 20 -9.60 11.13 1.83
C LEU A 20 -8.15 10.77 1.53
N PHE A 21 -7.13 11.37 2.13
CA PHE A 21 -5.74 10.94 1.89
C PHE A 21 -5.33 9.76 2.78
N ILE A 22 -5.78 9.69 4.04
CA ILE A 22 -5.37 8.63 4.96
C ILE A 22 -5.99 7.27 4.64
N LYS A 23 -7.23 7.25 4.14
CA LYS A 23 -7.97 6.02 3.82
C LYS A 23 -7.44 5.26 2.58
N PRO A 24 -7.19 5.87 1.42
CA PRO A 24 -6.73 5.17 0.22
C PRO A 24 -5.27 4.72 0.32
N ASN A 25 -4.42 5.50 0.99
CA ASN A 25 -3.00 5.15 1.13
C ASN A 25 -2.79 3.88 2.00
N LYS A 26 -3.66 3.65 2.99
CA LYS A 26 -3.62 2.42 3.81
C LYS A 26 -4.02 1.17 3.02
N ALA A 27 -5.01 1.27 2.14
CA ALA A 27 -5.48 0.14 1.33
C ALA A 27 -4.40 -0.37 0.36
N ARG A 28 -3.69 0.55 -0.33
CA ARG A 28 -2.62 0.18 -1.27
C ARG A 28 -1.42 -0.47 -0.56
N ARG A 29 -1.05 0.03 0.62
CA ARG A 29 0.03 -0.57 1.43
C ARG A 29 -0.36 -1.96 1.93
N LYS A 30 -1.60 -2.13 2.39
CA LYS A 30 -2.11 -3.43 2.85
C LYS A 30 -2.09 -4.48 1.73
N LEU A 31 -2.51 -4.10 0.52
CA LEU A 31 -2.47 -5.02 -0.63
C LEU A 31 -1.05 -5.50 -0.94
N LEU A 32 -0.06 -4.61 -0.90
CA LEU A 32 1.34 -4.96 -1.14
C LEU A 32 1.89 -5.88 -0.05
N THR A 33 1.58 -5.60 1.23
CA THR A 33 1.98 -6.46 2.35
C THR A 33 1.29 -7.84 2.29
N ASP A 34 -0.01 -7.89 1.98
CA ASP A 34 -0.76 -9.14 1.87
C ASP A 34 -0.25 -9.99 0.68
N MET A 35 0.15 -9.35 -0.44
CA MET A 35 0.77 -10.05 -1.58
C MET A 35 2.14 -10.66 -1.22
N GLN A 36 2.96 -9.95 -0.45
CA GLN A 36 4.27 -10.46 0.00
C GLN A 36 4.13 -11.67 0.93
N GLY A 37 3.14 -11.67 1.83
CA GLY A 37 2.86 -12.81 2.72
C GLY A 37 2.31 -14.05 2.01
N SER A 38 1.86 -13.93 0.76
CA SER A 38 1.34 -15.05 -0.05
C SER A 38 2.41 -15.76 -0.89
N LEU A 39 3.65 -15.26 -0.89
CA LEU A 39 4.75 -15.90 -1.61
C LEU A 39 5.20 -17.14 -0.83
N VAL A 40 4.84 -18.31 -1.35
CA VAL A 40 5.25 -19.62 -0.84
C VAL A 40 6.39 -20.17 -1.70
N PRO A 41 7.41 -20.82 -1.11
CA PRO A 41 8.40 -21.59 -1.88
C PRO A 41 7.74 -22.56 -2.87
N GLY A 42 8.25 -22.61 -4.10
CA GLY A 42 7.75 -23.44 -5.20
C GLY A 42 6.91 -22.70 -6.25
N VAL A 43 6.59 -21.42 -6.04
CA VAL A 43 5.84 -20.61 -7.02
C VAL A 43 6.76 -20.08 -8.11
N ARG A 44 6.34 -20.20 -9.37
CA ARG A 44 7.02 -19.60 -10.52
C ARG A 44 6.66 -18.12 -10.60
N VAL A 45 7.66 -17.25 -10.56
CA VAL A 45 7.50 -15.79 -10.56
C VAL A 45 8.20 -15.17 -11.77
N MET A 46 7.67 -14.03 -12.21
CA MET A 46 8.30 -13.20 -13.24
C MET A 46 8.75 -11.91 -12.58
N THR A 47 10.05 -11.61 -12.64
CA THR A 47 10.57 -10.34 -12.15
C THR A 47 10.16 -9.19 -13.07
N THR A 48 10.24 -7.96 -12.57
CA THR A 48 9.94 -6.75 -13.36
C THR A 48 10.83 -6.60 -14.60
N SER A 49 12.01 -7.23 -14.61
CA SER A 49 12.93 -7.27 -15.76
C SER A 49 12.61 -8.38 -16.78
N GLY A 50 11.56 -9.18 -16.55
CA GLY A 50 11.14 -10.26 -17.44
C GLY A 50 11.86 -11.59 -17.22
N ILE A 51 12.54 -11.77 -16.09
CA ILE A 51 13.21 -13.03 -15.75
C ILE A 51 12.20 -13.96 -15.08
N PHE A 52 12.11 -15.18 -15.58
CA PHE A 52 11.31 -16.24 -14.98
C PHE A 52 12.19 -17.08 -14.06
N GLY A 53 11.72 -17.33 -12.85
CA GLY A 53 12.39 -18.22 -11.92
C GLY A 53 11.43 -18.79 -10.89
N VAL A 54 11.90 -19.77 -10.13
CA VAL A 54 11.11 -20.42 -9.09
C VAL A 54 11.57 -19.91 -7.73
N VAL A 55 10.62 -19.46 -6.90
CA VAL A 55 10.92 -19.01 -5.55
C VAL A 55 11.33 -20.23 -4.73
N THR A 56 12.58 -20.31 -4.29
CA THR A 56 13.09 -21.44 -3.49
C THR A 56 13.04 -21.16 -2.00
N THR A 57 13.29 -19.91 -1.58
CA THR A 57 13.25 -19.51 -0.17
C THR A 57 12.64 -18.12 -0.04
N VAL A 58 11.72 -17.94 0.91
CA VAL A 58 11.14 -16.65 1.28
C VAL A 58 11.49 -16.40 2.75
N THR A 59 12.31 -15.38 2.99
CA THR A 59 12.64 -14.85 4.32
C THR A 59 12.00 -13.46 4.45
N GLU A 60 11.85 -12.93 5.67
CA GLU A 60 11.15 -11.65 5.91
C GLU A 60 11.66 -10.47 5.07
N GLU A 61 12.95 -10.45 4.72
CA GLU A 61 13.55 -9.39 3.91
C GLU A 61 14.09 -9.87 2.55
N ILE A 62 14.25 -11.19 2.34
CA ILE A 62 15.01 -11.74 1.20
C ILE A 62 14.24 -12.88 0.55
N VAL A 63 14.03 -12.78 -0.77
CA VAL A 63 13.45 -13.84 -1.62
C VAL A 63 14.53 -14.38 -2.56
N THR A 64 14.80 -15.68 -2.49
CA THR A 64 15.75 -16.37 -3.38
C THR A 64 14.99 -17.00 -4.55
N VAL A 65 15.50 -16.78 -5.75
CA VAL A 65 14.91 -17.25 -7.01
C VAL A 65 15.98 -18.00 -7.80
N GLU A 66 15.69 -19.24 -8.19
CA GLU A 66 16.51 -20.10 -9.06
C GLU A 66 15.89 -20.30 -10.45
#